data_AF-A0A9W7WBI1-F1
#
_entry.id   AF-A0A9W7WBI1-F1
#
_cell.length_a   1.000
_cell.length_b   1.000
_cell.length_c   1.000
_cell.angle_alpha   90.00
_cell.angle_beta   90.00
_cell.angle_gamma   90.00
#
_symmetry.space_group_name_H-M   'P 1'
#
loop_
_entity.id
_entity.type
_entity.pdbx_description
1 polymer ?
#
loop_
_entity_poly.entity_id
_entity_poly.type
_entity_poly.pdbx_seq_one_letter_code
_entity_poly.pdbx_strand_id
1 'polypeptide(L)'
;MMMFHGAPTGSYLKEDMGHWQLHAHYYPPLLRSATIRKFMVGYEMLANEQRDLTPEQAAEQLRKLGEEHYKMLKTEAGGGEENYESITCLPSSAK
;
A
#
# COMPACT_ATOMS: atom_id res chain seq x y z
N MET A 1 -6.77 -3.48 -4.33
CA MET A 1 -7.97 -4.15 -3.78
C MET A 1 -7.86 -4.18 -2.26
N MET A 2 -8.99 -4.14 -1.54
CA MET A 2 -9.06 -4.17 -0.08
C MET A 2 -10.15 -5.17 0.35
N MET A 3 -9.88 -5.99 1.37
CA MET A 3 -10.84 -6.99 1.88
C MET A 3 -10.63 -7.25 3.38
N PHE A 4 -11.71 -7.62 4.08
CA PHE A 4 -11.70 -8.07 5.46
C PHE A 4 -11.90 -9.58 5.55
N HIS A 5 -11.13 -10.24 6.41
CA HIS A 5 -11.35 -11.63 6.78
C HIS A 5 -11.66 -11.73 8.26
N GLY A 6 -12.75 -12.41 8.59
CA GLY A 6 -13.20 -12.70 9.94
C GLY A 6 -13.81 -14.10 10.01
N ALA A 7 -14.20 -14.52 11.22
CA ALA A 7 -14.77 -15.84 11.44
C ALA A 7 -16.00 -16.10 10.54
N PRO A 8 -16.19 -17.35 10.06
CA PRO A 8 -17.39 -17.73 9.34
C PRO A 8 -18.67 -17.44 10.14
N THR A 9 -19.71 -17.00 9.45
CA THR A 9 -21.02 -16.68 10.05
C THR A 9 -22.07 -17.75 9.70
N GLY A 10 -23.32 -17.55 10.12
CA GLY A 10 -24.43 -18.47 9.82
C GLY A 10 -24.48 -19.65 10.80
N SER A 11 -24.53 -20.88 10.30
CA SER A 11 -24.62 -22.09 11.12
C SER A 11 -23.45 -22.25 12.10
N TYR A 12 -22.29 -21.67 11.78
CA TYR A 12 -21.07 -21.73 12.56
C TYR A 12 -21.04 -20.77 13.77
N LEU A 13 -22.06 -19.90 13.95
CA LEU A 13 -22.08 -18.90 15.04
C LEU A 13 -22.07 -19.49 16.45
N LYS A 14 -22.45 -20.76 16.60
CA LYS A 14 -22.48 -21.47 17.90
C LYS A 14 -21.24 -22.33 18.12
N GLU A 15 -20.36 -22.41 17.15
CA GLU A 15 -19.11 -23.17 17.24
C GLU A 15 -18.00 -22.32 17.86
N ASP A 16 -17.00 -22.96 18.45
CA ASP A 16 -15.85 -22.26 18.99
C ASP A 16 -14.93 -21.76 17.87
N MET A 17 -14.97 -20.45 17.64
CA MET A 17 -14.14 -19.74 16.66
C MET A 17 -13.07 -18.87 17.33
N GLY A 18 -12.67 -19.15 18.57
CA GLY A 18 -11.69 -18.36 19.32
C GLY A 18 -10.30 -18.26 18.67
N HIS A 19 -10.01 -19.09 17.67
CA HIS A 19 -8.78 -19.05 16.89
C HIS A 19 -8.82 -18.03 15.72
N TRP A 20 -9.97 -17.45 15.40
CA TRP A 20 -10.10 -16.43 14.36
C TRP A 20 -9.83 -15.03 14.89
N GLN A 21 -9.07 -14.25 14.13
CA GLN A 21 -8.86 -12.81 14.39
C GLN A 21 -9.28 -12.01 13.16
N LEU A 22 -10.12 -11.00 13.37
CA LEU A 22 -10.51 -10.07 12.31
C LEU A 22 -9.29 -9.27 11.84
N HIS A 23 -9.05 -9.25 10.53
CA HIS A 23 -7.97 -8.48 9.92
C HIS A 23 -8.33 -8.02 8.50
N ALA A 24 -7.65 -6.97 8.03
CA ALA A 24 -7.84 -6.40 6.70
C ALA A 24 -6.58 -6.60 5.84
N HIS A 25 -6.78 -6.81 4.53
CA HIS A 25 -5.72 -6.95 3.55
C HIS A 25 -5.79 -5.83 2.51
N TYR A 26 -4.65 -5.21 2.24
CA TYR A 26 -4.48 -4.19 1.20
C TYR A 26 -3.53 -4.69 0.12
N TYR A 27 -4.00 -4.71 -1.13
CA TYR A 27 -3.22 -5.10 -2.32
C TYR A 27 -3.14 -3.94 -3.31
N PRO A 28 -2.28 -2.93 -3.06
CA PRO A 28 -2.02 -1.86 -4.01
C PRO A 28 -1.14 -2.36 -5.17
N PRO A 29 -1.43 -2.01 -6.43
CA PRO A 29 -0.67 -2.52 -7.57
C PRO A 29 0.59 -1.72 -7.91
N LEU A 30 0.79 -0.52 -7.36
CA LEU A 30 1.93 0.34 -7.70
C LEU A 30 3.23 -0.23 -7.15
N LEU A 31 4.31 -0.21 -7.94
CA LEU A 31 5.57 -0.86 -7.58
C LEU A 31 6.76 0.10 -7.54
N ARG A 32 6.97 0.90 -8.59
CA ARG A 32 8.17 1.77 -8.70
C ARG A 32 7.86 3.26 -8.80
N SER A 33 6.66 3.60 -9.26
CA SER A 33 6.22 4.98 -9.41
C SER A 33 4.69 5.04 -9.53
N ALA A 34 4.14 6.26 -9.62
CA ALA A 34 2.73 6.49 -9.91
C ALA A 34 2.28 5.89 -11.26
N THR A 35 3.21 5.64 -12.18
CA THR A 35 2.94 5.12 -13.53
C THR A 35 3.35 3.66 -13.73
N ILE A 36 4.14 3.09 -12.81
CA ILE A 36 4.70 1.73 -12.93
C ILE A 36 4.10 0.80 -11.86
N ARG A 37 3.36 -0.22 -12.32
CA ARG A 37 2.64 -1.19 -11.48
C ARG A 37 3.17 -2.62 -11.63
N LYS A 38 2.92 -3.45 -10.62
CA LYS A 38 3.06 -4.91 -10.69
C LYS A 38 1.89 -5.49 -11.50
N PHE A 39 2.21 -6.42 -12.39
CA PHE A 39 1.26 -7.28 -13.11
C PHE A 39 1.42 -8.70 -12.58
N MET A 40 0.30 -9.32 -12.16
CA MET A 40 0.25 -10.71 -11.75
C MET A 40 -0.27 -11.52 -12.95
N VAL A 41 0.63 -11.93 -13.83
CA VAL A 41 0.31 -12.56 -15.13
C VAL A 41 1.31 -13.68 -15.44
N GLY A 42 1.15 -14.41 -16.55
CA GLY A 42 2.16 -15.36 -17.01
C GLY A 42 2.46 -16.46 -15.98
N TYR A 43 3.69 -16.49 -15.45
CA TYR A 43 4.09 -17.46 -14.44
C TYR A 43 3.25 -17.37 -13.18
N GLU A 44 2.92 -16.17 -12.71
CA GLU A 44 2.13 -15.99 -11.49
C GLU A 44 0.69 -16.50 -11.62
N MET A 45 0.16 -16.65 -12.83
CA MET A 45 -1.18 -17.22 -13.04
C MET A 45 -1.20 -18.75 -13.07
N LEU A 46 -0.05 -19.38 -13.34
CA LEU A 46 0.03 -20.82 -13.63
C LEU A 46 0.91 -21.60 -12.67
N ALA A 47 1.68 -20.93 -11.81
CA ALA A 47 2.63 -21.58 -10.93
C ALA A 47 2.61 -20.98 -9.51
N ASN A 48 3.39 -19.92 -9.26
CA ASN A 48 3.56 -19.35 -7.92
C ASN A 48 3.68 -17.83 -7.96
N GLU A 49 3.37 -17.20 -6.83
CA GLU A 49 3.54 -15.76 -6.66
C GLU A 49 5.01 -15.32 -6.69
N GLN A 50 5.28 -14.19 -7.33
CA GLN A 50 6.62 -13.60 -7.42
C GLN A 50 6.60 -12.11 -7.06
N ARG A 51 7.63 -11.65 -6.35
CA ARG A 51 7.80 -10.25 -5.94
C ARG A 51 9.22 -9.75 -6.25
N ASP A 52 9.29 -8.48 -6.63
CA ASP A 52 10.57 -7.80 -6.91
C ASP A 52 11.11 -7.02 -5.70
N LEU A 53 10.25 -6.79 -4.69
CA LEU A 53 10.54 -6.00 -3.49
C LEU A 53 10.28 -6.88 -2.26
N THR A 54 11.19 -6.84 -1.28
CA THR A 54 10.98 -7.60 -0.04
C THR A 54 10.01 -6.88 0.91
N PRO A 55 9.28 -7.61 1.76
CA PRO A 55 8.39 -6.99 2.75
C PRO A 55 9.12 -6.01 3.69
N GLU A 56 10.37 -6.31 4.06
CA GLU A 56 11.18 -5.48 4.95
C GLU A 56 11.50 -4.13 4.31
N GLN A 57 11.90 -4.15 3.04
CA GLN A 57 12.17 -2.93 2.26
C GLN A 57 10.90 -2.09 2.08
N ALA A 58 9.78 -2.74 1.73
CA ALA A 58 8.50 -2.06 1.58
C ALA A 58 8.05 -1.41 2.91
N ALA A 59 8.17 -2.12 4.02
CA ALA A 59 7.78 -1.61 5.33
C ALA A 59 8.69 -0.48 5.80
N GLU A 60 10.00 -0.56 5.52
CA GLU A 60 10.93 0.54 5.80
C GLU A 60 10.58 1.81 5.02
N GLN A 61 10.26 1.67 3.73
CA GLN A 61 9.85 2.81 2.90
C GLN A 61 8.56 3.46 3.42
N LEU A 62 7.55 2.67 3.78
CA LEU A 62 6.28 3.19 4.31
C LEU A 62 6.46 3.94 5.64
N ARG A 63 7.32 3.44 6.54
CA ARG A 63 7.59 4.11 7.83
C ARG A 63 8.32 5.45 7.71
N LYS A 64 9.02 5.69 6.59
CA LYS A 64 9.72 6.97 6.34
C LYS A 64 8.78 8.08 5.90
N LEU A 65 7.55 7.75 5.49
CA LEU A 65 6.55 8.73 5.05
C LEU A 65 5.87 9.40 6.25
N GLY A 66 5.47 10.66 6.09
CA GLY A 66 4.67 11.38 7.09
C GLY A 66 3.22 10.90 7.11
N GLU A 67 2.54 11.11 8.24
CA GLU A 67 1.12 10.75 8.42
C GLU A 67 0.17 11.78 7.78
N GLU A 68 0.62 13.02 7.61
CA GLU A 68 -0.17 14.08 7.01
C GLU A 68 -0.24 13.95 5.48
N HIS A 69 -1.46 13.94 4.96
CA HIS A 69 -1.68 13.88 3.52
C HIS A 69 -1.11 15.13 2.83
N TYR A 70 -0.33 14.95 1.77
CA TYR A 70 0.45 16.02 1.11
C TYR A 70 -0.34 17.27 0.69
N LYS A 71 -1.67 17.18 0.48
CA LYS A 71 -2.52 18.34 0.17
C LYS A 71 -2.83 19.22 1.38
N MET A 72 -2.79 18.66 2.60
CA MET A 72 -3.10 19.37 3.85
C MET A 72 -1.91 20.20 4.34
N LEU A 73 -0.69 19.85 3.93
CA LEU A 73 0.53 20.62 4.19
C LEU A 73 0.52 22.03 3.56
N LYS A 74 -0.43 22.32 2.66
CA LYS A 74 -0.51 23.61 1.94
C LYS A 74 -1.27 24.72 2.68
N THR A 75 -1.85 24.47 3.85
CA THR A 75 -2.75 25.45 4.47
C THR A 75 -2.05 26.53 5.31
N GLU A 76 -0.74 26.42 5.57
CA GLU A 76 -0.03 27.40 6.43
C GLU A 76 0.93 28.35 5.69
N ALA A 77 1.14 28.18 4.39
CA ALA A 77 1.93 29.12 3.58
C ALA A 77 1.00 29.93 2.68
N GLY A 78 0.73 31.18 3.10
CA GLY A 78 -0.04 32.14 2.31
C GLY A 78 0.51 32.33 0.89
N GLY A 79 -0.43 32.47 -0.06
CA GLY A 79 -0.31 33.13 -1.36
C GLY A 79 1.03 33.01 -2.11
N GLY A 80 1.07 32.14 -3.11
CA GLY A 80 2.08 32.16 -4.16
C GLY A 80 1.91 30.99 -5.11
N GLU A 81 1.54 31.28 -6.36
CA GLU A 81 1.84 30.37 -7.47
C GLU A 81 3.33 30.05 -7.42
N GLU A 82 3.71 28.77 -7.40
CA GLU A 82 4.88 28.19 -8.09
C GLU A 82 5.22 26.77 -7.58
N ASN A 83 5.55 25.90 -8.54
CA ASN A 83 6.28 24.63 -8.41
C ASN A 83 5.55 23.41 -7.83
N TYR A 84 4.74 22.79 -8.69
CA TYR A 84 4.18 21.44 -8.53
C TYR A 84 5.20 20.29 -8.68
N GLU A 85 6.47 20.57 -8.99
CA GLU A 85 7.49 19.53 -9.18
C GLU A 85 8.16 19.04 -7.88
N SER A 86 8.02 19.76 -6.76
CA SER A 86 8.73 19.45 -5.50
C SER A 86 7.97 18.51 -4.54
N ILE A 87 6.71 18.15 -4.83
CA ILE A 87 5.91 17.23 -4.00
C ILE A 87 6.01 15.79 -4.53
N THR A 88 7.14 15.44 -5.13
CA THR A 88 7.46 14.04 -5.42
C THR A 88 8.29 13.51 -4.26
N CYS A 89 7.72 12.57 -3.51
CA CYS A 89 8.41 11.86 -2.44
C CYS A 89 9.42 10.84 -3.01
N LEU A 90 10.33 11.31 -3.85
CA LEU A 90 11.47 10.56 -4.37
C LEU A 90 12.70 11.46 -4.25
N PRO A 91 13.79 11.02 -3.58
CA PRO A 91 15.06 11.68 -3.77
C PRO A 91 15.48 11.49 -5.23
N SER A 92 15.45 12.58 -5.99
CA SER A 92 16.15 12.71 -7.26
C SER A 92 17.65 12.61 -6.98
N SER A 93 18.22 11.40 -7.01
CA SER A 93 19.60 11.13 -7.39
C SER A 93 19.89 9.62 -7.33
N ALA A 94 19.65 8.93 -8.44
CA ALA A 94 20.43 7.78 -8.84
C ALA A 94 21.03 8.12 -10.21
N LYS A 95 22.22 8.71 -10.18
CA LYS A 95 23.20 8.57 -11.27
C LYS A 95 24.06 7.35 -10.94
#